data_AF-P52123-F1
#
_entry.id   AF-P52123-F1
#
_cell.length_a   1.000
_cell.length_b   1.000
_cell.length_c   1.000
_cell.angle_alpha   90.00
_cell.angle_beta   90.00
_cell.angle_gamma   90.00
#
_symmetry.space_group_name_H-M   'P 1'
#
loop_
_entity.id
_entity.type
_entity.pdbx_description
1 polymer ?
#
loop_
_entity_poly.entity_id
_entity_poly.type
_entity_poly.pdbx_seq_one_letter_code
_entity_poly.pdbx_strand_id
1 'polypeptide(L)'
;MGIFKAKNPCTKNTIFTTSNTLIYGGFMISLNDFYEQICRKRRDLAYHMSECEWAVDTDVLEEDHPEIRIELGRMREQFWSSEKIGTRVRLYSCDVPWETRHHTVNGQLEIKEEYTELYDPAQECWKNLSSNLTKETFLPLVIEPFSINDIFKAHLMFASISFFWGKSIMSENENVAFKAFHRAAELFDKCIGMTWFNISVCNQKKLSEVRRSAGKKGGKSKAEVYHIIQLKLVELINDSVPNDGWKNKVVAVNELIEPLWDFIQMSEFEINNQNKKYRVATMSQDALVDTILNQWSLKNEDVKQAFDSAVRRKKRSK
;
A
#
# COMPACT_ATOMS: atom_id res chain seq x y z
N MET A 1 45.09 31.02 55.04
CA MET A 1 46.06 29.91 54.97
C MET A 1 45.35 28.74 54.28
N GLY A 2 45.85 28.29 53.12
CA GLY A 2 45.46 27.03 52.48
C GLY A 2 44.27 27.03 51.51
N ILE A 3 44.49 27.48 50.27
CA ILE A 3 43.63 27.28 49.09
C ILE A 3 43.98 25.92 48.47
N PHE A 4 43.00 25.11 48.04
CA PHE A 4 43.12 24.31 46.81
C PHE A 4 41.76 24.21 46.09
N LYS A 5 41.71 24.83 44.90
CA LYS A 5 40.71 24.68 43.84
C LYS A 5 41.21 23.62 42.85
N ALA A 6 40.31 22.78 42.31
CA ALA A 6 40.23 22.35 40.90
C ALA A 6 39.09 21.32 40.75
N LYS A 7 37.94 21.68 40.17
CA LYS A 7 37.53 21.59 38.74
C LYS A 7 36.77 20.29 38.39
N ASN A 8 35.44 20.47 38.28
CA ASN A 8 34.38 19.77 37.51
C ASN A 8 34.81 19.17 36.14
N PRO A 9 33.96 18.44 35.35
CA PRO A 9 32.52 18.12 35.51
C PRO A 9 32.07 16.70 35.03
N CYS A 10 30.93 16.18 35.50
CA CYS A 10 30.02 15.36 34.67
C CYS A 10 28.65 15.17 35.37
N THR A 11 27.71 16.02 35.00
CA THR A 11 26.27 15.88 35.22
C THR A 11 25.73 14.62 34.51
N LYS A 12 25.22 13.65 35.26
CA LYS A 12 24.14 12.77 34.78
C LYS A 12 23.10 12.63 35.89
N ASN A 13 21.91 13.10 35.58
CA ASN A 13 20.71 13.12 36.41
C ASN A 13 20.49 11.77 37.10
N THR A 14 20.69 11.73 38.41
CA THR A 14 20.08 10.72 39.27
C THR A 14 18.62 11.10 39.43
N ILE A 15 17.76 10.59 38.54
CA ILE A 15 16.32 10.67 38.72
C ILE A 15 15.95 9.59 39.74
N PHE A 16 15.73 10.01 40.98
CA PHE A 16 14.94 9.25 41.94
C PHE A 16 13.47 9.34 41.50
N THR A 17 12.98 8.39 40.69
CA THR A 17 11.54 8.22 40.46
C THR A 17 10.98 7.27 41.50
N THR A 18 10.49 7.85 42.59
CA THR A 18 9.26 7.36 43.18
C THR A 18 8.11 7.90 42.31
N SER A 19 7.11 7.06 41.97
CA SER A 19 5.83 7.42 41.32
C SER A 19 5.79 7.49 39.77
N ASN A 20 5.26 6.42 39.15
CA ASN A 20 4.34 6.30 37.99
C ASN A 20 4.46 7.22 36.77
N THR A 21 5.56 7.94 36.57
CA THR A 21 5.54 9.08 35.66
C THR A 21 6.87 9.30 34.93
N LEU A 22 6.89 8.97 33.63
CA LEU A 22 7.94 9.37 32.70
C LEU A 22 7.40 10.50 31.79
N ILE A 23 8.20 11.55 31.62
CA ILE A 23 7.86 12.70 30.78
C ILE A 23 8.22 12.36 29.32
N TYR A 24 7.22 12.24 28.44
CA TYR A 24 7.42 12.14 27.00
C TYR A 24 6.84 13.40 26.33
N GLY A 25 7.68 14.24 25.72
CA GLY A 25 7.24 15.44 25.00
C GLY A 25 6.53 16.52 25.84
N GLY A 26 6.77 16.56 27.16
CA GLY A 26 6.11 17.52 28.07
C GLY A 26 4.75 17.07 28.62
N PHE A 27 4.25 15.89 28.21
CA PHE A 27 3.08 15.26 28.80
C PHE A 27 3.52 14.08 29.68
N MET A 28 2.99 14.03 30.90
CA MET A 28 3.11 12.87 31.79
C MET A 28 2.11 11.81 31.31
N ILE A 29 2.60 10.70 30.76
CA ILE A 29 1.77 9.55 30.38
C ILE A 29 2.13 8.42 31.35
N SER A 30 1.14 7.90 32.07
CA SER A 30 1.38 6.72 32.92
C SER A 30 1.63 5.48 32.06
N LEU A 31 2.35 4.48 32.59
CA LEU A 31 2.54 3.21 31.88
C LEU A 31 1.21 2.58 31.47
N ASN A 32 0.17 2.70 32.32
CA ASN A 32 -1.17 2.20 32.04
C ASN A 32 -1.84 2.97 30.89
N ASP A 33 -1.72 4.31 30.86
CA ASP A 33 -2.26 5.11 29.75
C ASP A 33 -1.56 4.75 28.43
N PHE A 34 -0.26 4.47 28.49
CA PHE A 34 0.50 4.07 27.31
C PHE A 34 0.11 2.66 26.83
N TYR A 35 -0.04 1.72 27.76
CA TYR A 35 -0.58 0.38 27.50
C TYR A 35 -1.95 0.46 26.82
N GLU A 36 -2.88 1.26 27.35
CA GLU A 36 -4.21 1.45 26.77
C GLU A 36 -4.18 2.07 25.36
N GLN A 37 -3.27 3.00 25.11
CA GLN A 37 -3.07 3.55 23.76
C GLN A 37 -2.63 2.48 22.76
N ILE A 38 -1.74 1.58 23.17
CA ILE A 38 -1.27 0.48 22.30
C ILE A 38 -2.38 -0.56 22.11
N CYS A 39 -3.18 -0.85 23.14
CA CYS A 39 -4.37 -1.68 23.00
C CYS A 39 -5.38 -1.12 21.99
N ARG A 40 -5.52 0.21 21.88
CA ARG A 40 -6.32 0.87 20.82
C ARG A 40 -5.68 0.68 19.45
N LYS A 41 -4.39 0.99 19.29
CA LYS A 41 -3.66 0.79 18.02
C LYS A 41 -3.76 -0.65 17.51
N ARG A 42 -3.67 -1.64 18.41
CA ARG A 42 -3.81 -3.06 18.06
C ARG A 42 -5.19 -3.38 17.51
N ARG A 43 -6.26 -2.82 18.10
CA ARG A 43 -7.64 -2.97 17.61
C ARG A 43 -7.84 -2.28 16.26
N ASP A 44 -7.30 -1.07 16.11
CA ASP A 44 -7.36 -0.32 14.85
C ASP A 44 -6.63 -1.07 13.73
N LEU A 45 -5.46 -1.64 14.03
CA LEU A 45 -4.72 -2.47 13.11
C LEU A 45 -5.51 -3.73 12.71
N ALA A 46 -6.11 -4.44 13.67
CA ALA A 46 -6.96 -5.60 13.37
C ALA A 46 -8.11 -5.26 12.41
N TYR A 47 -8.76 -4.11 12.64
CA TYR A 47 -9.80 -3.59 11.76
C TYR A 47 -9.27 -3.28 10.36
N HIS A 48 -8.11 -2.64 10.23
CA HIS A 48 -7.54 -2.37 8.90
C HIS A 48 -7.07 -3.62 8.18
N MET A 49 -6.58 -4.63 8.92
CA MET A 49 -6.22 -5.93 8.36
C MET A 49 -7.44 -6.67 7.83
N SER A 50 -8.60 -6.60 8.50
CA SER A 50 -9.83 -7.25 8.01
C SER A 50 -10.34 -6.69 6.68
N GLU A 51 -9.92 -5.47 6.31
CA GLU A 51 -10.29 -4.82 5.06
C GLU A 51 -9.32 -5.13 3.89
N CYS A 52 -8.28 -5.93 4.11
CA CYS A 52 -7.30 -6.29 3.08
C CYS A 52 -6.89 -7.77 3.11
N GLU A 53 -5.97 -8.14 2.24
CA GLU A 53 -5.49 -9.53 2.11
C GLU A 53 -4.80 -10.08 3.37
N TRP A 54 -4.38 -9.20 4.29
CA TRP A 54 -3.75 -9.56 5.56
C TRP A 54 -4.74 -9.91 6.67
N ALA A 55 -6.04 -9.99 6.37
CA ALA A 55 -7.05 -10.50 7.31
C ALA A 55 -6.68 -11.90 7.86
N VAL A 56 -5.98 -12.71 7.06
CA VAL A 56 -5.52 -14.06 7.41
C VAL A 56 -4.44 -14.09 8.49
N ASP A 57 -3.73 -12.98 8.73
CA ASP A 57 -2.63 -12.89 9.69
C ASP A 57 -3.08 -12.18 11.00
N THR A 58 -4.38 -11.97 11.20
CA THR A 58 -4.92 -11.25 12.38
C THR A 58 -4.69 -11.97 13.70
N ASP A 59 -4.54 -13.30 13.67
CA ASP A 59 -4.22 -14.14 14.82
C ASP A 59 -2.85 -13.83 15.43
N VAL A 60 -1.90 -13.27 14.65
CA VAL A 60 -0.60 -12.77 15.14
C VAL A 60 -0.77 -11.65 16.18
N LEU A 61 -1.94 -11.01 16.30
CA LEU A 61 -2.22 -10.01 17.33
C LEU A 61 -2.57 -10.61 18.69
N GLU A 62 -2.76 -11.93 18.76
CA GLU A 62 -3.12 -12.67 19.96
C GLU A 62 -1.90 -13.36 20.61
N GLU A 63 -1.97 -13.49 21.95
CA GLU A 63 -0.86 -14.00 22.75
C GLU A 63 -0.65 -15.51 22.54
N ASP A 64 -1.70 -16.21 22.13
CA ASP A 64 -1.75 -17.66 21.93
C ASP A 64 -1.20 -18.09 20.56
N HIS A 65 -0.90 -17.14 19.65
CA HIS A 65 -0.24 -17.42 18.39
C HIS A 65 1.04 -18.26 18.63
N PRO A 66 1.25 -19.38 17.91
CA PRO A 66 2.27 -20.36 18.27
C PRO A 66 3.69 -19.79 18.44
N GLU A 67 4.14 -18.95 17.50
CA GLU A 67 5.48 -18.36 17.54
C GLU A 67 5.65 -17.36 18.69
N ILE A 68 4.59 -16.58 18.97
CA ILE A 68 4.56 -15.60 20.06
C ILE A 68 4.63 -16.34 21.40
N ARG A 69 3.81 -17.38 21.55
CA ARG A 69 3.78 -18.21 22.75
C ARG A 69 5.13 -18.87 23.03
N ILE A 70 5.82 -19.38 22.01
CA ILE A 70 7.15 -19.99 22.14
C ILE A 70 8.18 -18.95 22.60
N GLU A 71 8.24 -17.80 21.91
CA GLU A 71 9.25 -16.78 22.21
C GLU A 71 9.00 -16.13 23.58
N LEU A 72 7.75 -15.79 23.90
CA LEU A 72 7.38 -15.30 25.23
C LEU A 72 7.64 -16.33 26.31
N GLY A 73 7.37 -17.61 26.06
CA GLY A 73 7.67 -18.70 27.00
C GLY A 73 9.16 -18.75 27.35
N ARG A 74 10.03 -18.69 26.33
CA ARG A 74 11.49 -18.63 26.48
C ARG A 74 11.94 -17.40 27.28
N MET A 75 11.39 -16.23 26.96
CA MET A 75 11.71 -14.99 27.67
C MET A 75 11.23 -15.01 29.12
N ARG A 76 10.04 -15.57 29.37
CA ARG A 76 9.49 -15.73 30.71
C ARG A 76 10.37 -16.67 31.54
N GLU A 77 10.68 -17.84 31.03
CA GLU A 77 11.59 -18.76 31.73
C GLU A 77 12.93 -18.09 32.07
N GLN A 78 13.52 -17.34 31.13
CA GLN A 78 14.75 -16.60 31.39
C GLN A 78 14.59 -15.50 32.46
N PHE A 79 13.45 -14.82 32.52
CA PHE A 79 13.22 -13.74 33.49
C PHE A 79 12.94 -14.25 34.89
N TRP A 80 11.97 -15.16 35.04
CA TRP A 80 11.52 -15.65 36.35
C TRP A 80 12.45 -16.72 36.96
N SER A 81 13.29 -17.40 36.16
CA SER A 81 14.17 -18.48 36.62
C SER A 81 15.67 -18.14 36.61
N SER A 82 16.05 -16.86 36.48
CA SER A 82 17.47 -16.51 36.35
C SER A 82 18.25 -16.61 37.67
N GLU A 83 19.19 -17.54 37.73
CA GLU A 83 20.18 -17.64 38.83
C GLU A 83 21.26 -16.53 38.77
N LYS A 84 21.27 -15.70 37.71
CA LYS A 84 22.26 -14.64 37.52
C LYS A 84 21.92 -13.33 38.22
N ILE A 85 20.74 -13.23 38.85
CA ILE A 85 20.33 -12.02 39.58
C ILE A 85 21.41 -11.65 40.61
N GLY A 86 21.87 -10.40 40.58
CA GLY A 86 22.94 -9.90 41.45
C GLY A 86 24.37 -10.11 40.93
N THR A 87 24.56 -10.84 39.83
CA THR A 87 25.88 -10.91 39.16
C THR A 87 26.19 -9.61 38.44
N ARG A 88 27.49 -9.25 38.34
CA ARG A 88 27.91 -8.09 37.55
C ARG A 88 27.96 -8.45 36.07
N VAL A 89 27.33 -7.61 35.25
CA VAL A 89 27.37 -7.70 33.78
C VAL A 89 27.81 -6.37 33.18
N ARG A 90 28.12 -6.38 31.88
CA ARG A 90 28.42 -5.16 31.14
C ARG A 90 27.17 -4.29 31.05
N LEU A 91 27.36 -2.98 31.23
CA LEU A 91 26.32 -1.97 31.14
C LEU A 91 25.50 -2.11 29.82
N TYR A 92 24.18 -2.23 29.93
CA TYR A 92 23.22 -2.47 28.86
C TYR A 92 23.17 -1.33 27.85
N SER A 93 23.42 -0.09 28.29
CA SER A 93 23.45 1.11 27.44
C SER A 93 24.84 1.43 26.87
N CYS A 94 25.80 0.52 26.99
CA CYS A 94 27.21 0.82 26.72
C CYS A 94 27.57 0.67 25.24
N ASP A 95 27.45 1.74 24.46
CA ASP A 95 27.89 1.77 23.05
C ASP A 95 29.38 2.12 22.85
N VAL A 96 30.15 2.29 23.94
CA VAL A 96 31.57 2.68 23.83
C VAL A 96 32.43 1.55 23.23
N PRO A 97 33.46 1.88 22.43
CA PRO A 97 34.39 0.93 21.83
C PRO A 97 35.07 0.00 22.84
N TRP A 98 35.43 -1.21 22.40
CA TRP A 98 35.96 -2.26 23.27
C TRP A 98 37.20 -1.82 24.07
N GLU A 99 38.11 -1.09 23.43
CA GLU A 99 39.37 -0.61 24.02
C GLU A 99 39.14 0.36 25.19
N THR A 100 38.08 1.16 25.13
CA THR A 100 37.75 2.14 26.18
C THR A 100 37.26 1.46 27.47
N ARG A 101 36.61 0.30 27.33
CA ARG A 101 35.88 -0.39 28.41
C ARG A 101 36.78 -1.22 29.33
N HIS A 102 37.98 -1.55 28.87
CA HIS A 102 38.86 -2.46 29.58
C HIS A 102 40.09 -1.75 30.14
N HIS A 103 40.66 -2.34 31.17
CA HIS A 103 41.95 -1.97 31.72
C HIS A 103 42.71 -3.24 32.10
N THR A 104 44.03 -3.16 32.08
CA THR A 104 44.88 -4.27 32.49
C THR A 104 45.15 -4.18 33.97
N VAL A 105 44.74 -5.20 34.73
CA VAL A 105 45.04 -5.35 36.15
C VAL A 105 45.82 -6.66 36.31
N ASN A 106 47.04 -6.58 36.84
CA ASN A 106 47.93 -7.76 37.02
C ASN A 106 48.14 -8.61 35.75
N GLY A 107 48.13 -7.99 34.56
CA GLY A 107 48.29 -8.68 33.28
C GLY A 107 47.01 -9.34 32.75
N GLN A 108 45.90 -9.28 33.48
CA GLN A 108 44.58 -9.72 33.03
C GLN A 108 43.76 -8.53 32.56
N LEU A 109 43.00 -8.74 31.48
CA LEU A 109 42.11 -7.73 30.94
C LEU A 109 40.79 -7.77 31.72
N GLU A 110 40.52 -6.70 32.46
CA GLU A 110 39.29 -6.55 33.25
C GLU A 110 38.40 -5.44 32.64
N ILE A 111 37.08 -5.51 32.87
CA ILE A 111 36.16 -4.44 32.50
C ILE A 111 36.19 -3.38 33.61
N LYS A 112 36.37 -2.11 33.25
CA LYS A 112 36.33 -1.01 34.24
C LYS A 112 34.95 -0.97 34.89
N GLU A 113 34.91 -0.80 36.21
CA GLU A 113 33.70 -0.84 37.03
C GLU A 113 32.59 0.11 36.53
N GLU A 114 32.95 1.26 35.98
CA GLU A 114 32.01 2.24 35.37
C GLU A 114 31.22 1.71 34.16
N TYR A 115 31.66 0.59 33.56
CA TYR A 115 30.96 -0.11 32.48
C TYR A 115 30.33 -1.42 32.95
N THR A 116 30.15 -1.60 34.26
CA THR A 116 29.44 -2.75 34.84
C THR A 116 28.17 -2.31 35.56
N GLU A 117 27.14 -3.16 35.53
CA GLU A 117 25.93 -3.01 36.34
C GLU A 117 25.44 -4.37 36.85
N LEU A 118 24.44 -4.36 37.72
CA LEU A 118 23.83 -5.60 38.20
C LEU A 118 22.94 -6.20 37.11
N TYR A 119 23.02 -7.52 36.96
CA TYR A 119 22.19 -8.26 36.03
C TYR A 119 20.70 -8.05 36.34
N ASP A 120 20.00 -7.51 35.34
CA ASP A 120 18.55 -7.41 35.29
C ASP A 120 18.05 -8.35 34.19
N PRO A 121 17.36 -9.45 34.56
CA PRO A 121 16.86 -10.41 33.58
C PRO A 121 15.93 -9.77 32.55
N ALA A 122 15.12 -8.76 32.93
CA ALA A 122 14.19 -8.13 31.98
C ALA A 122 14.95 -7.31 30.95
N GLN A 123 15.97 -6.56 31.40
CA GLN A 123 16.80 -5.74 30.53
C GLN A 123 17.66 -6.61 29.59
N GLU A 124 18.12 -7.79 30.03
CA GLU A 124 18.81 -8.75 29.16
C GLU A 124 17.87 -9.39 28.13
N CYS A 125 16.68 -9.85 28.55
CA CYS A 125 15.66 -10.36 27.62
C CYS A 125 15.30 -9.30 26.57
N TRP A 126 15.11 -8.05 26.99
CA TRP A 126 14.81 -6.94 26.09
C TRP A 126 15.97 -6.61 25.15
N LYS A 127 17.22 -6.62 25.61
CA LYS A 127 18.40 -6.41 24.76
C LYS A 127 18.49 -7.49 23.66
N ASN A 128 18.25 -8.75 24.01
CA ASN A 128 18.26 -9.83 23.04
C ASN A 128 17.11 -9.72 22.03
N LEU A 129 15.89 -9.46 22.52
CA LEU A 129 14.72 -9.25 21.66
C LEU A 129 14.92 -8.05 20.73
N SER A 130 15.33 -6.90 21.25
CA SER A 130 15.52 -5.66 20.46
C SER A 130 16.61 -5.79 19.39
N SER A 131 17.70 -6.51 19.68
CA SER A 131 18.72 -6.85 18.69
C SER A 131 18.17 -7.74 17.57
N ASN A 132 17.44 -8.80 17.92
CA ASN A 132 16.82 -9.69 16.93
C ASN A 132 15.77 -8.96 16.10
N LEU A 133 14.88 -8.21 16.75
CA LEU A 133 13.88 -7.37 16.11
C LEU A 133 14.52 -6.43 15.09
N THR A 134 15.62 -5.76 15.44
CA THR A 134 16.30 -4.85 14.51
C THR A 134 16.80 -5.58 13.26
N LYS A 135 17.36 -6.79 13.42
CA LYS A 135 17.82 -7.59 12.29
C LYS A 135 16.66 -8.07 11.43
N GLU A 136 15.65 -8.67 12.04
CA GLU A 136 14.55 -9.33 11.34
C GLU A 136 13.56 -8.34 10.71
N THR A 137 13.35 -7.16 11.30
CA THR A 137 12.55 -6.10 10.66
C THR A 137 13.29 -5.40 9.51
N PHE A 138 14.63 -5.47 9.50
CA PHE A 138 15.46 -4.88 8.45
C PHE A 138 15.77 -5.86 7.32
N LEU A 139 15.81 -7.17 7.60
CA LEU A 139 16.16 -8.21 6.63
C LEU A 139 15.30 -8.16 5.35
N PRO A 140 13.96 -8.01 5.40
CA PRO A 140 13.13 -7.89 4.20
C PRO A 140 13.34 -6.59 3.41
N LEU A 141 14.04 -5.60 3.97
CA LEU A 141 14.38 -4.34 3.28
C LEU A 141 15.66 -4.45 2.45
N VAL A 142 16.51 -5.44 2.72
CA VAL A 142 17.83 -5.58 2.08
C VAL A 142 17.98 -6.82 1.20
N ILE A 143 17.07 -7.78 1.32
CA ILE A 143 17.02 -8.95 0.44
C ILE A 143 16.09 -8.65 -0.74
N GLU A 144 16.61 -8.77 -1.96
CA GLU A 144 15.80 -8.72 -3.17
C GLU A 144 15.28 -10.13 -3.54
N PRO A 145 14.03 -10.25 -4.05
CA PRO A 145 13.09 -9.17 -4.32
C PRO A 145 12.40 -8.66 -3.05
N PHE A 146 12.29 -7.33 -2.94
CA PHE A 146 11.55 -6.67 -1.87
C PHE A 146 10.05 -7.01 -1.95
N SER A 147 9.46 -7.38 -0.80
CA SER A 147 8.03 -7.66 -0.68
C SER A 147 7.44 -6.90 0.51
N ILE A 148 6.45 -6.04 0.23
CA ILE A 148 5.71 -5.33 1.29
C ILE A 148 5.02 -6.31 2.25
N ASN A 149 4.64 -7.48 1.75
CA ASN A 149 4.04 -8.54 2.57
C ASN A 149 5.02 -9.09 3.60
N ASP A 150 6.27 -9.31 3.22
CA ASP A 150 7.27 -9.90 4.13
C ASP A 150 7.70 -8.88 5.19
N ILE A 151 7.77 -7.60 4.79
CA ILE A 151 8.00 -6.47 5.72
C ILE A 151 6.84 -6.36 6.69
N PHE A 152 5.61 -6.41 6.19
CA PHE A 152 4.40 -6.34 7.02
C PHE A 152 4.38 -7.46 8.06
N LYS A 153 4.58 -8.71 7.64
CA LYS A 153 4.58 -9.89 8.53
C LYS A 153 5.67 -9.81 9.58
N ALA A 154 6.89 -9.44 9.20
CA ALA A 154 7.99 -9.26 10.15
C ALA A 154 7.63 -8.16 11.18
N HIS A 155 7.18 -7.00 10.73
CA HIS A 155 6.80 -5.90 11.63
C HIS A 155 5.64 -6.28 12.56
N LEU A 156 4.64 -6.98 12.05
CA LEU A 156 3.47 -7.44 12.82
C LEU A 156 3.90 -8.41 13.94
N MET A 157 4.68 -9.44 13.59
CA MET A 157 5.19 -10.43 14.55
C MET A 157 5.96 -9.76 15.69
N PHE A 158 6.91 -8.87 15.36
CA PHE A 158 7.72 -8.21 16.36
C PHE A 158 6.96 -7.16 17.17
N ALA A 159 5.95 -6.50 16.59
CA ALA A 159 5.08 -5.60 17.32
C ALA A 159 4.34 -6.37 18.42
N SER A 160 3.77 -7.52 18.07
CA SER A 160 3.04 -8.38 19.00
C SER A 160 3.94 -8.96 20.09
N ILE A 161 5.12 -9.51 19.75
CA ILE A 161 6.08 -10.01 20.75
C ILE A 161 6.50 -8.89 21.71
N SER A 162 6.80 -7.70 21.20
CA SER A 162 7.19 -6.55 22.04
C SER A 162 6.05 -6.10 22.95
N PHE A 163 4.81 -6.07 22.45
CA PHE A 163 3.64 -5.71 23.22
C PHE A 163 3.40 -6.70 24.36
N PHE A 164 3.37 -8.00 24.06
CA PHE A 164 3.12 -9.02 25.07
C PHE A 164 4.28 -9.18 26.05
N TRP A 165 5.51 -8.93 25.61
CA TRP A 165 6.64 -8.84 26.52
C TRP A 165 6.45 -7.69 27.51
N GLY A 166 6.20 -6.47 27.02
CA GLY A 166 5.93 -5.31 27.88
C GLY A 166 4.78 -5.54 28.85
N LYS A 167 3.71 -6.19 28.38
CA LYS A 167 2.57 -6.60 29.22
C LYS A 167 2.97 -7.59 30.32
N SER A 168 3.89 -8.52 30.03
CA SER A 168 4.29 -9.58 30.97
C SER A 168 5.12 -9.08 32.15
N ILE A 169 5.82 -7.96 32.00
CA ILE A 169 6.77 -7.45 33.00
C ILE A 169 6.41 -6.05 33.52
N MET A 170 5.22 -5.54 33.20
CA MET A 170 4.85 -4.15 33.52
C MET A 170 4.85 -3.87 35.03
N SER A 171 4.55 -4.87 35.85
CA SER A 171 4.53 -4.79 37.32
C SER A 171 5.93 -4.89 37.94
N GLU A 172 6.84 -5.59 37.28
CA GLU A 172 8.17 -5.92 37.79
C GLU A 172 9.25 -4.96 37.31
N ASN A 173 9.12 -4.44 36.08
CA ASN A 173 10.11 -3.56 35.47
C ASN A 173 9.47 -2.56 34.50
N GLU A 174 8.96 -1.46 35.06
CA GLU A 174 8.30 -0.37 34.31
C GLU A 174 9.19 0.21 33.19
N ASN A 175 10.49 0.37 33.43
CA ASN A 175 11.40 0.95 32.43
C ASN A 175 11.54 0.05 31.18
N VAL A 176 11.73 -1.26 31.39
CA VAL A 176 11.81 -2.22 30.27
C VAL A 176 10.45 -2.39 29.61
N ALA A 177 9.36 -2.40 30.39
CA ALA A 177 7.99 -2.42 29.85
C ALA A 177 7.72 -1.22 28.93
N PHE A 178 8.13 -0.01 29.35
CA PHE A 178 7.99 1.20 28.53
C PHE A 178 8.77 1.10 27.22
N LYS A 179 10.02 0.59 27.23
CA LYS A 179 10.81 0.36 26.01
C LYS A 179 10.14 -0.63 25.06
N ALA A 180 9.60 -1.72 25.63
CA ALA A 180 8.89 -2.74 24.87
C ALA A 180 7.61 -2.21 24.23
N PHE A 181 6.80 -1.47 25.00
CA PHE A 181 5.61 -0.78 24.52
C PHE A 181 5.91 0.29 23.47
N HIS A 182 6.97 1.07 23.66
CA HIS A 182 7.39 2.07 22.68
C HIS A 182 7.72 1.41 21.34
N ARG A 183 8.48 0.31 21.38
CA ARG A 183 8.82 -0.41 20.16
C ARG A 183 7.60 -1.08 19.51
N ALA A 184 6.69 -1.63 20.31
CA ALA A 184 5.44 -2.18 19.80
C ALA A 184 4.62 -1.09 19.09
N ALA A 185 4.49 0.09 19.69
CA ALA A 185 3.77 1.23 19.11
C ALA A 185 4.37 1.66 17.75
N GLU A 186 5.70 1.82 17.67
CA GLU A 186 6.39 2.15 16.42
C GLU A 186 6.12 1.14 15.30
N LEU A 187 6.14 -0.16 15.63
CA LEU A 187 5.91 -1.21 14.64
C LEU A 187 4.44 -1.31 14.24
N PHE A 188 3.51 -1.19 15.19
CA PHE A 188 2.08 -1.13 14.87
C PHE A 188 1.74 0.05 13.98
N ASP A 189 2.31 1.23 14.21
CA ASP A 189 2.10 2.40 13.34
C ASP A 189 2.58 2.16 11.91
N LYS A 190 3.70 1.46 11.74
CA LYS A 190 4.17 1.02 10.41
C LYS A 190 3.21 0.03 9.77
N CYS A 191 2.72 -0.96 10.52
CA CYS A 191 1.71 -1.92 10.05
C CYS A 191 0.42 -1.22 9.61
N ILE A 192 -0.07 -0.26 10.39
CA ILE A 192 -1.26 0.55 10.04
C ILE A 192 -1.00 1.30 8.73
N GLY A 193 0.14 1.99 8.60
CA GLY A 193 0.50 2.67 7.36
C GLY A 193 0.54 1.74 6.14
N MET A 194 1.10 0.53 6.31
CA MET A 194 1.12 -0.49 5.26
C MET A 194 -0.28 -0.98 4.90
N THR A 195 -1.18 -1.18 5.88
CA THR A 195 -2.58 -1.60 5.61
C THR A 195 -3.33 -0.54 4.80
N TRP A 196 -3.21 0.74 5.16
CA TRP A 196 -3.81 1.84 4.40
C TRP A 196 -3.31 1.90 2.97
N PHE A 197 -2.00 1.71 2.77
CA PHE A 197 -1.42 1.63 1.44
C PHE A 197 -2.00 0.46 0.63
N ASN A 198 -2.05 -0.74 1.23
CA ASN A 198 -2.60 -1.94 0.58
C ASN A 198 -4.07 -1.75 0.15
N ILE A 199 -4.90 -1.25 1.05
CA ILE A 199 -6.32 -0.93 0.80
C ILE A 199 -6.45 0.07 -0.36
N SER A 200 -5.63 1.12 -0.37
CA SER A 200 -5.62 2.13 -1.43
C SER A 200 -5.28 1.53 -2.80
N VAL A 201 -4.24 0.70 -2.89
CA VAL A 201 -3.84 0.00 -4.12
C VAL A 201 -4.97 -0.93 -4.61
N CYS A 202 -5.58 -1.69 -3.69
CA CYS A 202 -6.71 -2.57 -4.02
C CYS A 202 -7.91 -1.78 -4.57
N ASN A 203 -8.25 -0.66 -3.95
CA ASN A 203 -9.33 0.22 -4.41
C ASN A 203 -9.04 0.82 -5.80
N GLN A 204 -7.79 1.22 -6.06
CA GLN A 204 -7.38 1.70 -7.39
C GLN A 204 -7.51 0.61 -8.46
N LYS A 205 -7.12 -0.63 -8.16
CA LYS A 205 -7.28 -1.77 -9.08
C LYS A 205 -8.76 -2.02 -9.40
N LYS A 206 -9.62 -2.10 -8.38
CA LYS A 206 -11.08 -2.25 -8.54
C LYS A 206 -11.67 -1.13 -9.41
N LEU A 207 -11.30 0.13 -9.15
CA LEU A 207 -11.75 1.27 -9.96
C LEU A 207 -11.27 1.18 -11.42
N SER A 208 -10.03 0.75 -11.64
CA SER A 208 -9.47 0.54 -12.98
C SER A 208 -10.24 -0.54 -13.75
N GLU A 209 -10.60 -1.64 -13.09
CA GLU A 209 -11.39 -2.72 -13.68
C GLU A 209 -12.81 -2.28 -14.03
N VAL A 210 -13.47 -1.52 -13.15
CA VAL A 210 -14.78 -0.92 -13.40
C VAL A 210 -14.70 0.02 -14.61
N ARG A 211 -13.72 0.91 -14.66
CA ARG A 211 -13.50 1.83 -15.80
C ARG A 211 -13.23 1.09 -17.10
N ARG A 212 -12.39 0.05 -17.07
CA ARG A 212 -12.10 -0.79 -18.23
C ARG A 212 -13.36 -1.50 -18.73
N SER A 213 -14.17 -2.03 -17.82
CA SER A 213 -15.42 -2.72 -18.15
C SER A 213 -16.46 -1.74 -18.73
N ALA A 214 -16.62 -0.57 -18.12
CA ALA A 214 -17.47 0.51 -18.63
C ALA A 214 -17.01 0.99 -20.02
N GLY A 215 -15.70 1.18 -20.22
CA GLY A 215 -15.12 1.55 -21.51
C GLY A 215 -15.38 0.49 -22.60
N LYS A 216 -15.23 -0.80 -22.27
CA LYS A 216 -15.58 -1.90 -23.19
C LYS A 216 -17.07 -1.89 -23.53
N LYS A 217 -17.96 -1.69 -22.54
CA LYS A 217 -19.42 -1.63 -22.75
C LYS A 217 -19.80 -0.44 -23.63
N GLY A 218 -19.25 0.74 -23.34
CA GLY A 218 -19.45 1.96 -24.14
C GLY A 218 -18.93 1.82 -25.57
N GLY A 219 -17.75 1.21 -25.75
CA GLY A 219 -17.19 0.91 -27.06
C GLY A 219 -18.07 -0.03 -27.88
N LYS A 220 -18.60 -1.11 -27.27
CA LYS A 220 -19.56 -2.02 -27.92
C LYS A 220 -20.83 -1.30 -28.35
N SER A 221 -21.46 -0.53 -27.44
CA SER A 221 -22.67 0.23 -27.80
C SER A 221 -22.43 1.27 -28.89
N LYS A 222 -21.26 1.91 -28.94
CA LYS A 222 -20.88 2.80 -30.04
C LYS A 222 -20.75 2.06 -31.37
N ALA A 223 -20.13 0.89 -31.38
CA ALA A 223 -19.98 0.06 -32.57
C ALA A 223 -21.34 -0.42 -33.11
N GLU A 224 -22.27 -0.81 -32.22
CA GLU A 224 -23.64 -1.20 -32.57
C GLU A 224 -24.39 -0.06 -33.28
N VAL A 225 -24.32 1.18 -32.75
CA VAL A 225 -24.94 2.35 -33.40
C VAL A 225 -24.31 2.63 -34.76
N TYR A 226 -22.97 2.62 -34.84
CA TYR A 226 -22.28 2.85 -36.10
C TYR A 226 -22.62 1.80 -37.15
N HIS A 227 -22.84 0.55 -36.76
CA HIS A 227 -23.30 -0.48 -37.67
C HIS A 227 -24.67 -0.15 -38.29
N ILE A 228 -25.64 0.31 -37.48
CA ILE A 228 -26.97 0.73 -37.98
C ILE A 228 -26.83 1.91 -38.98
N ILE A 229 -26.00 2.90 -38.64
CA ILE A 229 -25.75 4.06 -39.52
C ILE A 229 -25.07 3.62 -40.82
N GLN A 230 -24.11 2.69 -40.75
CA GLN A 230 -23.42 2.13 -41.92
C GLN A 230 -24.38 1.37 -42.83
N LEU A 231 -25.29 0.57 -42.26
CA LEU A 231 -26.34 -0.10 -43.04
C LEU A 231 -27.26 0.90 -43.73
N LYS A 232 -27.68 1.96 -43.03
CA LYS A 232 -28.51 3.01 -43.64
C LYS A 232 -27.77 3.75 -44.75
N LEU A 233 -26.47 4.01 -44.58
CA LEU A 233 -25.65 4.59 -45.65
C LEU A 233 -25.60 3.66 -46.88
N VAL A 234 -25.44 2.35 -46.70
CA VAL A 234 -25.47 1.38 -47.82
C VAL A 234 -26.83 1.39 -48.53
N GLU A 235 -27.93 1.42 -47.77
CA GLU A 235 -29.29 1.55 -48.31
C GLU A 235 -29.42 2.81 -49.17
N LEU A 236 -29.04 3.98 -48.63
CA LEU A 236 -29.09 5.27 -49.34
C LEU A 236 -28.23 5.29 -50.61
N ILE A 237 -27.04 4.66 -50.59
CA ILE A 237 -26.18 4.52 -51.77
C ILE A 237 -26.91 3.74 -52.88
N ASN A 238 -27.55 2.62 -52.53
CA ASN A 238 -28.22 1.76 -53.50
C ASN A 238 -29.49 2.40 -54.07
N ASP A 239 -30.24 3.14 -53.25
CA ASP A 239 -31.51 3.75 -53.65
C ASP A 239 -31.33 5.02 -54.49
N SER A 240 -30.25 5.77 -54.24
CA SER A 240 -30.06 7.12 -54.83
C SER A 240 -29.05 7.16 -55.97
N VAL A 241 -28.48 6.01 -56.37
CA VAL A 241 -27.44 5.97 -57.40
C VAL A 241 -27.99 6.48 -58.74
N PRO A 242 -27.36 7.51 -59.36
CA PRO A 242 -27.75 7.96 -60.69
C PRO A 242 -27.52 6.85 -61.73
N ASN A 243 -28.27 6.84 -62.84
CA ASN A 243 -28.13 5.81 -63.90
C ASN A 243 -26.68 5.64 -64.40
N ASP A 244 -25.92 6.73 -64.46
CA ASP A 244 -24.53 6.68 -64.85
C ASP A 244 -23.53 6.55 -63.68
N GLY A 245 -24.00 6.52 -62.44
CA GLY A 245 -23.20 6.55 -61.22
C GLY A 245 -22.54 7.89 -60.90
N TRP A 246 -22.07 8.04 -59.66
CA TRP A 246 -21.41 9.25 -59.19
C TRP A 246 -19.98 9.41 -59.74
N LYS A 247 -19.54 10.65 -59.90
CA LYS A 247 -18.19 10.98 -60.41
C LYS A 247 -17.07 10.54 -59.46
N ASN A 248 -17.26 10.69 -58.16
CA ASN A 248 -16.33 10.27 -57.11
C ASN A 248 -17.06 10.11 -55.77
N LYS A 249 -16.38 9.54 -54.76
CA LYS A 249 -16.94 9.30 -53.42
C LYS A 249 -17.36 10.58 -52.70
N VAL A 250 -16.68 11.71 -52.93
CA VAL A 250 -17.00 13.00 -52.29
C VAL A 250 -18.36 13.53 -52.75
N VAL A 251 -18.63 13.47 -54.06
CA VAL A 251 -19.93 13.88 -54.61
C VAL A 251 -21.05 13.02 -54.05
N ALA A 252 -20.87 11.69 -54.03
CA ALA A 252 -21.84 10.77 -53.46
C ALA A 252 -22.11 11.09 -51.98
N VAL A 253 -21.07 11.27 -51.16
CA VAL A 253 -21.24 11.58 -49.73
C VAL A 253 -21.98 12.90 -49.53
N ASN A 254 -21.66 13.95 -50.30
CA ASN A 254 -22.35 15.25 -50.19
C ASN A 254 -23.84 15.19 -50.56
N GLU A 255 -24.25 14.28 -51.44
CA GLU A 255 -25.67 14.08 -51.78
C GLU A 255 -26.40 13.24 -50.72
N LEU A 256 -25.71 12.28 -50.10
CA LEU A 256 -26.29 11.32 -49.16
C LEU A 256 -26.25 11.77 -47.70
N ILE A 257 -25.45 12.80 -47.38
CA ILE A 257 -25.21 13.21 -46.00
C ILE A 257 -26.46 13.77 -45.31
N GLU A 258 -27.27 14.57 -46.01
CA GLU A 258 -28.50 15.15 -45.45
C GLU A 258 -29.52 14.04 -45.09
N PRO A 259 -29.91 13.13 -46.01
CA PRO A 259 -30.78 12.00 -45.67
C PRO A 259 -30.24 11.11 -44.54
N LEU A 260 -28.92 10.88 -44.51
CA LEU A 260 -28.30 10.09 -43.44
C LEU A 260 -28.33 10.83 -42.11
N TRP A 261 -28.11 12.14 -42.12
CA TRP A 261 -28.14 12.98 -40.92
C TRP A 261 -29.55 13.06 -40.34
N ASP A 262 -30.56 13.24 -41.19
CA ASP A 262 -31.97 13.19 -40.80
C ASP A 262 -32.32 11.85 -40.15
N PHE A 263 -31.89 10.74 -40.73
CA PHE A 263 -32.05 9.43 -40.12
C PHE A 263 -31.41 9.37 -38.73
N ILE A 264 -30.19 9.87 -38.56
CA ILE A 264 -29.49 9.88 -37.27
C ILE A 264 -30.22 10.74 -36.22
N GLN A 265 -30.76 11.90 -36.61
CA GLN A 265 -31.48 12.80 -35.71
C GLN A 265 -32.85 12.25 -35.30
N MET A 266 -33.55 11.60 -36.23
CA MET A 266 -34.89 11.07 -36.00
C MET A 266 -34.89 9.69 -35.32
N SER A 267 -33.77 8.95 -35.38
CA SER A 267 -33.72 7.58 -34.87
C SER A 267 -33.63 7.51 -33.35
N GLU A 268 -34.57 6.78 -32.74
CA GLU A 268 -34.33 6.12 -31.46
C GLU A 268 -33.64 4.78 -31.76
N PHE A 269 -32.31 4.77 -31.78
CA PHE A 269 -31.56 3.54 -32.03
C PHE A 269 -31.90 2.47 -30.98
N GLU A 270 -32.67 1.45 -31.37
CA GLU A 270 -32.95 0.29 -30.55
C GLU A 270 -31.73 -0.63 -30.54
N ILE A 271 -31.12 -0.80 -29.37
CA ILE A 271 -29.99 -1.70 -29.17
C ILE A 271 -30.33 -2.64 -28.03
N ASN A 272 -30.47 -3.94 -28.34
CA ASN A 272 -30.85 -4.98 -27.39
C ASN A 272 -32.18 -4.68 -26.67
N ASN A 273 -33.23 -4.33 -27.41
CA ASN A 273 -34.58 -4.00 -26.89
C ASN A 273 -34.60 -2.83 -25.89
N GLN A 274 -33.61 -1.94 -25.96
CA GLN A 274 -33.59 -0.71 -25.19
C GLN A 274 -33.38 0.46 -26.15
N ASN A 275 -34.27 1.44 -26.07
CA ASN A 275 -34.15 2.71 -26.80
C ASN A 275 -32.94 3.44 -26.23
N LYS A 276 -31.83 3.45 -26.97
CA LYS A 276 -30.66 4.23 -26.61
C LYS A 276 -30.66 5.48 -27.45
N LYS A 277 -30.88 6.63 -26.81
CA LYS A 277 -30.45 7.92 -27.36
C LYS A 277 -28.92 7.92 -27.35
N TYR A 278 -28.31 7.35 -28.39
CA TYR A 278 -26.90 7.58 -28.66
C TYR A 278 -26.71 9.09 -28.71
N ARG A 279 -25.75 9.62 -27.94
CA ARG A 279 -25.47 11.05 -27.93
C ARG A 279 -24.86 11.44 -29.29
N VAL A 280 -25.73 11.67 -30.28
CA VAL A 280 -25.40 12.34 -31.54
C VAL A 280 -24.72 13.69 -31.27
N ALA A 281 -24.94 14.26 -30.07
CA ALA A 281 -24.39 15.53 -29.60
C ALA A 281 -22.87 15.72 -29.73
N THR A 282 -22.06 14.66 -29.86
CA THR A 282 -20.60 14.80 -30.07
C THR A 282 -20.15 14.67 -31.52
N MET A 283 -21.06 14.36 -32.45
CA MET A 283 -20.75 14.26 -33.88
C MET A 283 -21.35 15.47 -34.59
N SER A 284 -20.60 16.08 -35.50
CA SER A 284 -21.14 17.02 -36.48
C SER A 284 -21.32 16.30 -37.81
N GLN A 285 -22.12 16.89 -38.69
CA GLN A 285 -22.28 16.40 -40.06
C GLN A 285 -20.94 16.36 -40.80
N ASP A 286 -20.10 17.38 -40.64
CA ASP A 286 -18.74 17.42 -41.20
C ASP A 286 -17.86 16.26 -40.67
N ALA A 287 -17.91 15.99 -39.35
CA ALA A 287 -17.17 14.89 -38.76
C ALA A 287 -17.66 13.52 -39.27
N LEU A 288 -18.96 13.40 -39.58
CA LEU A 288 -19.53 12.21 -40.20
C LEU A 288 -19.03 12.04 -41.63
N VAL A 289 -19.04 13.11 -42.44
CA VAL A 289 -18.46 13.12 -43.80
C VAL A 289 -17.01 12.64 -43.78
N ASP A 290 -16.19 13.22 -42.90
CA ASP A 290 -14.79 12.84 -42.74
C ASP A 290 -14.62 11.38 -42.33
N THR A 291 -15.49 10.88 -41.43
CA THR A 291 -15.48 9.48 -41.00
C THR A 291 -15.85 8.55 -42.14
N ILE A 292 -16.85 8.90 -42.94
CA ILE A 292 -17.28 8.09 -44.10
C ILE A 292 -16.16 8.01 -45.13
N LEU A 293 -15.61 9.15 -45.53
CA LEU A 293 -14.59 9.23 -46.59
C LEU A 293 -13.28 8.57 -46.15
N ASN A 294 -12.80 8.88 -44.94
CA ASN A 294 -11.46 8.46 -44.50
C ASN A 294 -11.42 7.13 -43.75
N GLN A 295 -12.57 6.59 -43.31
CA GLN A 295 -12.62 5.32 -42.58
C GLN A 295 -13.58 4.33 -43.20
N TRP A 296 -14.88 4.62 -43.26
CA TRP A 296 -15.88 3.60 -43.62
C TRP A 296 -15.75 3.18 -45.08
N SER A 297 -15.58 4.11 -46.01
CA SER A 297 -15.43 3.82 -47.44
C SER A 297 -14.15 3.05 -47.82
N LEU A 298 -13.23 2.88 -46.86
CA LEU A 298 -11.95 2.18 -47.01
C LEU A 298 -11.90 0.87 -46.21
N LYS A 299 -12.46 0.85 -45.00
CA LYS A 299 -12.27 -0.22 -44.01
C LYS A 299 -13.53 -1.02 -43.69
N ASN A 300 -14.71 -0.46 -43.90
CA ASN A 300 -15.97 -1.21 -43.77
C ASN A 300 -16.28 -1.82 -45.14
N GLU A 301 -16.30 -3.15 -45.21
CA GLU A 301 -16.38 -3.86 -46.49
C GLU A 301 -17.72 -3.60 -47.21
N ASP A 302 -18.84 -3.57 -46.48
CA ASP A 302 -20.18 -3.34 -47.06
C ASP A 302 -20.28 -1.92 -47.65
N VAL A 303 -19.87 -0.90 -46.89
CA VAL A 303 -19.87 0.51 -47.33
C VAL A 303 -18.91 0.70 -48.51
N LYS A 304 -17.73 0.09 -48.45
CA LYS A 304 -16.75 0.14 -49.54
C LYS A 304 -17.30 -0.49 -50.82
N GLN A 305 -17.92 -1.67 -50.75
CA GLN A 305 -18.50 -2.35 -51.91
C GLN A 305 -19.67 -1.57 -52.50
N ALA A 306 -20.51 -0.95 -51.66
CA ALA A 306 -21.60 -0.09 -52.12
C ALA A 306 -21.05 1.11 -52.92
N PHE A 307 -20.04 1.82 -52.39
CA PHE A 307 -19.40 2.91 -53.13
C PHE A 307 -18.68 2.45 -54.39
N ASP A 308 -17.96 1.32 -54.35
CA ASP A 308 -17.19 0.81 -55.49
C ASP A 308 -18.09 0.34 -56.64
N SER A 309 -19.35 -0.04 -56.33
CA SER A 309 -20.39 -0.35 -57.31
C SER A 309 -21.06 0.90 -57.89
N ALA A 310 -21.24 1.94 -57.07
CA ALA A 310 -22.00 3.13 -57.45
C ALA A 310 -21.17 4.28 -58.05
N VAL A 311 -19.85 4.30 -57.84
CA VAL A 311 -18.95 5.33 -58.39
C VAL A 311 -18.39 4.89 -59.74
N ARG A 312 -18.43 5.78 -60.74
CA ARG A 312 -17.90 5.52 -62.07
C ARG A 312 -16.44 5.10 -62.01
N ARG A 313 -16.13 3.86 -62.41
CA ARG A 313 -14.75 3.48 -62.69
C ARG A 313 -14.28 4.23 -63.94
N LYS A 314 -13.21 5.02 -63.80
CA LYS A 314 -12.48 5.58 -64.93
C LYS A 314 -12.09 4.39 -65.82
N LYS A 315 -12.68 4.27 -67.02
CA LYS A 315 -12.24 3.28 -68.02
C LYS A 315 -10.73 3.47 -68.17
N ARG A 316 -9.92 2.53 -67.68
CA ARG A 316 -8.51 2.47 -68.07
C ARG A 316 -8.52 2.15 -69.55
N SER A 317 -8.19 3.14 -70.39
CA SER A 317 -7.82 2.86 -71.77
C SER A 317 -6.66 1.88 -71.73
N LYS A 318 -6.85 0.70 -72.32
CA LYS A 318 -5.75 -0.19 -72.67
C LYS A 318 -4.86 0.47 -73.72
#